data_AF-A0A3A9JUD8-F1
#
_entry.id   AF-A0A3A9JUD8-F1
#
_cell.length_a   1.000
_cell.length_b   1.000
_cell.length_c   1.000
_cell.angle_alpha   90.00
_cell.angle_beta   90.00
_cell.angle_gamma   90.00
#
_symmetry.space_group_name_H-M   'P 1'
#
loop_
_entity.id
_entity.type
_entity.pdbx_description
1 polymer ?
#
loop_
_entity_poly.entity_id
_entity_poly.type
_entity_poly.pdbx_seq_one_letter_code
_entity_poly.pdbx_strand_id
1 'polypeptide(L)'
;MKLRYKIWLEEEGKVFGDGPLDILRRVEKSGSLRQAAAEINMSYSQAWNLVKSLEKRLGFALLKRKVGGESGGGSELTSEARDLMDRFERFREKADQALASIYKEIFEKTSDND
;
A
#
# COMPACT_ATOMS: atom_id res chain seq x y z
N MET A 1 11.58 22.00 -10.39
CA MET A 1 11.68 20.96 -9.34
C MET A 1 10.52 19.97 -9.51
N LYS A 2 10.50 18.80 -8.83
CA LYS A 2 9.36 17.86 -8.87
C LYS A 2 9.00 17.42 -7.46
N LEU A 3 7.71 17.47 -7.10
CA LEU A 3 7.18 16.97 -5.82
C LEU A 3 7.21 15.44 -5.79
N ARG A 4 7.84 14.84 -4.77
CA ARG A 4 7.79 13.40 -4.48
C ARG A 4 7.65 13.16 -2.98
N TYR A 5 6.79 12.23 -2.61
CA TYR A 5 6.53 11.88 -1.21
C TYR A 5 5.88 10.50 -1.09
N LYS A 6 5.83 9.97 0.13
CA LYS A 6 5.11 8.75 0.50
C LYS A 6 4.29 9.02 1.75
N ILE A 7 3.11 8.40 1.86
CA ILE A 7 2.25 8.48 3.03
C ILE A 7 2.14 7.12 3.70
N TRP A 8 2.20 7.13 5.04
CA TRP A 8 1.89 5.98 5.88
C TRP A 8 1.09 6.40 7.11
N LEU A 9 0.26 5.49 7.59
CA LEU A 9 -0.44 5.52 8.85
C LEU A 9 0.43 4.85 9.92
N GLU A 10 0.43 5.44 11.11
CA GLU A 10 1.26 5.02 12.23
C GLU A 10 0.41 4.86 13.50
N GLU A 11 0.61 3.75 14.20
CA GLU A 11 0.05 3.46 15.53
C GLU A 11 1.07 2.53 16.20
N GLU A 12 1.80 3.07 17.18
CA GLU A 12 2.94 2.37 17.80
C GLU A 12 3.95 1.83 16.76
N GLY A 13 4.16 2.63 15.70
CA GLY A 13 4.97 2.33 14.52
C GLY A 13 4.15 2.14 13.24
N LYS A 14 4.81 1.98 12.09
CA LYS A 14 4.15 1.92 10.78
C LYS A 14 3.09 0.81 10.67
N VAL A 15 1.84 1.17 10.37
CA VAL A 15 0.71 0.23 10.26
C VAL A 15 0.30 0.00 8.81
N PHE A 16 0.12 1.05 8.02
CA PHE A 16 -0.33 0.93 6.63
C PHE A 16 0.19 2.10 5.80
N GLY A 17 0.20 2.02 4.46
CA GLY A 17 0.70 3.11 3.63
C GLY A 17 0.95 2.68 2.19
N ASP A 18 1.63 3.52 1.41
CA ASP A 18 1.87 3.25 -0.02
C ASP A 18 2.54 1.89 -0.28
N GLY A 19 3.48 1.48 0.57
CA GLY A 19 4.17 0.19 0.44
C GLY A 19 3.24 -1.02 0.67
N PRO A 20 2.61 -1.12 1.85
CA PRO A 20 1.55 -2.12 2.10
C PRO A 20 0.41 -2.12 1.07
N LEU A 21 -0.01 -0.95 0.58
CA LEU A 21 -1.02 -0.86 -0.47
C LEU A 21 -0.54 -1.52 -1.77
N ASP A 22 0.67 -1.19 -2.24
CA ASP A 22 1.21 -1.72 -3.50
C ASP A 22 1.29 -3.25 -3.49
N ILE A 23 1.80 -3.85 -2.40
CA ILE A 23 1.87 -5.32 -2.30
C ILE A 23 0.48 -5.96 -2.29
N LEU A 24 -0.51 -5.38 -1.60
CA LEU A 24 -1.87 -5.93 -1.56
C LEU A 24 -2.59 -5.78 -2.90
N ARG A 25 -2.40 -4.66 -3.63
CA ARG A 25 -2.92 -4.50 -5.00
C ARG A 25 -2.33 -5.53 -5.96
N ARG A 26 -1.05 -5.88 -5.81
CA ARG A 26 -0.43 -6.94 -6.61
C ARG A 26 -0.95 -8.31 -6.24
N VAL A 27 -1.22 -8.58 -4.96
CA VAL A 27 -1.89 -9.81 -4.53
C VAL A 27 -3.29 -9.89 -5.13
N GLU A 28 -4.05 -8.80 -5.12
CA GLU A 28 -5.38 -8.77 -5.72
C GLU A 28 -5.36 -9.12 -7.21
N LYS A 29 -4.37 -8.62 -7.96
CA LYS A 29 -4.20 -8.88 -9.39
C LYS A 29 -3.70 -10.29 -9.70
N SER A 30 -2.74 -10.78 -8.92
CA SER A 30 -2.04 -12.05 -9.19
C SER A 30 -2.66 -13.26 -8.48
N GLY A 31 -3.45 -13.04 -7.43
CA GLY A 31 -3.92 -14.09 -6.53
C GLY A 31 -2.79 -14.77 -5.72
N SER A 32 -1.60 -14.18 -5.65
CA SER A 32 -0.41 -14.81 -5.07
C SER A 32 0.53 -13.81 -4.39
N LEU A 33 0.76 -13.96 -3.09
CA LEU A 33 1.75 -13.16 -2.37
C LEU A 33 3.17 -13.40 -2.89
N ARG A 34 3.48 -14.62 -3.35
CA ARG A 34 4.78 -14.92 -3.94
C ARG A 34 5.02 -14.16 -5.23
N GLN A 35 4.01 -14.10 -6.11
CA GLN A 35 4.12 -13.34 -7.35
C GLN A 35 4.19 -11.84 -7.07
N ALA A 36 3.31 -11.33 -6.20
CA ALA A 36 3.33 -9.94 -5.78
C ALA A 36 4.70 -9.49 -5.21
N ALA A 37 5.34 -10.34 -4.39
CA ALA A 37 6.66 -10.09 -3.84
C ALA A 37 7.74 -10.04 -4.94
N ALA A 38 7.70 -11.00 -5.87
CA ALA A 38 8.65 -11.06 -6.98
C ALA A 38 8.58 -9.82 -7.89
N GLU A 39 7.38 -9.30 -8.16
CA GLU A 39 7.20 -8.10 -8.98
C GLU A 39 7.83 -6.82 -8.38
N ILE A 40 8.08 -6.81 -7.07
CA ILE A 40 8.73 -5.68 -6.36
C ILE A 40 10.12 -6.02 -5.83
N ASN A 41 10.76 -7.06 -6.38
CA ASN A 41 12.09 -7.54 -5.96
C ASN A 41 12.20 -7.85 -4.46
N MET A 42 11.09 -8.28 -3.84
CA MET A 42 11.02 -8.68 -2.43
C MET A 42 11.02 -10.20 -2.35
N SER A 43 11.74 -10.77 -1.37
CA SER A 43 11.63 -12.20 -1.12
C SER A 43 10.23 -12.55 -0.60
N TYR A 44 9.78 -13.78 -0.86
CA TYR A 44 8.51 -14.25 -0.30
C TYR A 44 8.48 -14.15 1.24
N SER A 45 9.60 -14.46 1.91
CA SER A 45 9.67 -14.38 3.38
C SER A 45 9.57 -12.94 3.89
N GLN A 46 10.14 -11.98 3.19
CA GLN A 46 9.99 -10.56 3.51
C GLN A 46 8.53 -10.11 3.37
N ALA A 47 7.89 -10.46 2.25
CA ALA A 47 6.48 -10.15 2.01
C ALA A 47 5.56 -10.76 3.06
N TRP A 48 5.80 -12.02 3.41
CA TRP A 48 5.05 -12.72 4.44
C TRP A 48 5.21 -12.08 5.82
N ASN A 49 6.44 -11.77 6.23
CA ASN A 49 6.73 -11.13 7.51
C ASN A 49 6.13 -9.72 7.58
N LEU A 50 6.16 -8.98 6.47
CA LEU A 50 5.47 -7.70 6.35
C LEU A 50 3.98 -7.89 6.62
N VAL A 51 3.28 -8.72 5.83
CA VAL A 51 1.84 -8.96 6.00
C VAL A 51 1.50 -9.38 7.43
N LYS A 52 2.27 -10.31 8.01
CA LYS A 52 2.06 -10.76 9.39
C LYS A 52 2.21 -9.66 10.42
N SER A 53 3.19 -8.77 10.25
CA SER A 53 3.39 -7.61 11.13
C SER A 53 2.21 -6.63 11.02
N LEU A 54 1.73 -6.37 9.80
CA LEU A 54 0.59 -5.48 9.56
C LEU A 54 -0.68 -6.08 10.18
N GLU A 55 -0.97 -7.36 9.95
CA GLU A 55 -2.12 -8.06 10.54
C GLU A 55 -2.13 -7.97 12.07
N LYS A 56 -0.96 -8.13 12.70
CA LYS A 56 -0.83 -8.02 14.16
C LYS A 56 -1.19 -6.63 14.66
N ARG A 57 -0.80 -5.58 13.94
CA ARG A 57 -1.08 -4.18 14.31
C ARG A 57 -2.52 -3.78 14.01
N LEU A 58 -3.04 -4.22 12.88
CA LEU A 58 -4.41 -3.94 12.43
C LEU A 58 -5.47 -4.71 13.24
N GLY A 59 -5.09 -5.82 13.87
CA GLY A 59 -6.02 -6.68 14.62
C GLY A 59 -6.91 -7.56 13.72
N PHE A 60 -6.66 -7.62 12.41
CA PHE A 60 -7.41 -8.47 11.47
C PHE A 60 -6.50 -9.03 10.37
N ALA A 61 -6.95 -10.11 9.72
CA ALA A 61 -6.23 -10.75 8.64
C ALA A 61 -6.34 -9.95 7.34
N LEU A 62 -5.22 -9.75 6.64
CA LEU A 62 -5.18 -9.10 5.34
C LEU A 62 -5.42 -10.11 4.21
N LEU A 63 -4.94 -11.34 4.41
CA LEU A 63 -5.01 -12.42 3.42
C LEU A 63 -5.79 -13.62 3.97
N LYS A 64 -6.72 -14.13 3.16
CA LYS A 64 -7.30 -15.47 3.32
C LYS A 64 -6.24 -16.49 2.92
N ARG A 65 -5.98 -17.44 3.82
CA ARG A 65 -5.15 -18.61 3.51
C ARG A 65 -6.00 -19.67 2.84
N LYS A 66 -5.66 -20.05 1.61
CA LYS A 66 -6.08 -21.35 1.08
C LYS A 66 -5.17 -22.42 1.70
N VAL A 67 -5.76 -23.31 2.51
CA VAL A 67 -5.08 -24.55 2.94
C VAL A 67 -4.83 -25.38 1.67
N GLY A 68 -3.61 -25.85 1.49
CA GLY A 68 -3.05 -26.19 0.17
C GLY A 68 -3.56 -27.47 -0.53
N GLY A 69 -3.06 -27.64 -1.76
CA GLY A 69 -3.07 -28.83 -2.62
C GLY A 69 -1.90 -28.72 -3.63
N GLU A 70 -1.70 -29.74 -4.49
CA GLU A 70 -0.55 -29.90 -5.42
C GLU A 70 -0.20 -28.68 -6.29
N SER A 71 -1.12 -27.72 -6.44
CA SER A 71 -0.97 -26.52 -7.28
C SER A 71 -0.46 -25.28 -6.54
N GLY A 72 -0.20 -25.36 -5.23
CA GLY A 72 0.31 -24.24 -4.43
C GLY A 72 -0.80 -23.30 -3.93
N GLY A 73 -0.81 -23.03 -2.62
CA GLY A 73 -1.82 -22.19 -1.98
C GLY A 73 -1.79 -20.74 -2.49
N GLY A 74 -2.93 -20.26 -2.99
CA GLY A 74 -3.13 -18.86 -3.38
C GLY A 74 -3.25 -17.91 -2.18
N SER A 75 -3.18 -16.62 -2.45
CA SER A 75 -3.41 -15.53 -1.48
C SER A 75 -4.56 -14.66 -1.99
N GLU A 76 -5.66 -14.63 -1.26
CA GLU A 76 -6.81 -13.77 -1.59
C GLU A 76 -7.00 -12.71 -0.51
N LEU A 77 -7.33 -11.48 -0.89
CA LEU A 77 -7.61 -10.43 0.09
C LEU A 77 -8.87 -10.76 0.92
N THR A 78 -8.85 -10.39 2.19
CA THR A 78 -10.08 -10.34 3.01
C THR A 78 -10.97 -9.16 2.59
N SER A 79 -12.21 -9.14 3.06
CA SER A 79 -13.12 -7.99 2.89
C SER A 79 -12.57 -6.74 3.57
N GLU A 80 -12.01 -6.93 4.76
CA GLU A 80 -11.45 -5.90 5.62
C GLU A 80 -10.19 -5.29 5.00
N ALA A 81 -9.36 -6.11 4.36
CA ALA A 81 -8.22 -5.61 3.59
C ALA A 81 -8.66 -4.71 2.42
N ARG A 82 -9.71 -5.11 1.69
CA ARG A 82 -10.23 -4.30 0.57
C ARG A 82 -10.81 -2.97 1.07
N ASP A 83 -11.60 -2.99 2.14
CA ASP A 83 -12.12 -1.74 2.75
C ASP A 83 -10.97 -0.81 3.19
N LEU A 84 -9.95 -1.36 3.86
CA LEU A 84 -8.77 -0.58 4.26
C LEU A 84 -8.06 0.04 3.05
N MET A 85 -7.84 -0.73 1.98
CA MET A 85 -7.21 -0.25 0.75
C MET A 85 -8.01 0.87 0.11
N ASP A 86 -9.32 0.70 -0.05
CA ASP A 86 -10.20 1.69 -0.68
C ASP A 86 -10.33 2.98 0.15
N ARG A 87 -10.30 2.88 1.49
CA ARG A 87 -10.24 4.05 2.38
C ARG A 87 -8.90 4.78 2.25
N PHE A 88 -7.79 4.05 2.23
CA PHE A 88 -6.46 4.65 2.12
C PHE A 88 -6.26 5.32 0.76
N GLU A 89 -6.74 4.71 -0.34
CA GLU A 89 -6.65 5.31 -1.68
C GLU A 89 -7.45 6.60 -1.81
N ARG A 90 -8.69 6.63 -1.32
CA ARG A 90 -9.49 7.87 -1.29
C ARG A 90 -8.82 8.98 -0.49
N PHE A 91 -8.18 8.63 0.63
CA PHE A 91 -7.39 9.57 1.40
C PHE A 91 -6.15 10.03 0.63
N ARG A 92 -5.43 9.10 -0.02
CA ARG A 92 -4.23 9.37 -0.80
C ARG A 92 -4.49 10.33 -1.96
N GLU A 93 -5.60 10.14 -2.66
CA GLU A 93 -6.04 10.99 -3.77
C GLU A 93 -6.31 12.44 -3.31
N LYS A 94 -7.01 12.61 -2.18
CA LYS A 94 -7.24 13.94 -1.61
C LYS A 94 -5.93 14.61 -1.16
N ALA A 95 -5.02 13.83 -0.58
CA ALA A 95 -3.69 14.31 -0.22
C ALA A 95 -2.87 14.71 -1.46
N ASP A 96 -2.96 13.95 -2.56
CA ASP A 96 -2.34 14.29 -3.84
C ASP A 96 -2.78 15.64 -4.38
N GLN A 97 -4.08 15.90 -4.37
CA GLN A 97 -4.64 17.17 -4.83
C GLN A 97 -4.17 18.34 -3.96
N ALA A 98 -4.22 18.18 -2.62
CA ALA A 98 -3.79 19.22 -1.69
C ALA A 98 -2.30 19.54 -1.82
N LEU A 99 -1.44 18.51 -1.84
CA LEU A 99 0.00 18.70 -1.92
C LEU A 99 0.45 19.26 -3.27
N ALA A 100 -0.21 18.87 -4.38
CA ALA A 100 0.03 19.47 -5.68
C ALA A 100 -0.34 20.96 -5.71
N SER A 101 -1.46 21.34 -5.12
CA SER A 101 -1.89 22.74 -5.01
C SER A 101 -0.88 23.58 -4.22
N ILE A 102 -0.48 23.10 -3.04
CA ILE A 102 0.50 23.77 -2.17
C ILE A 102 1.85 23.90 -2.87
N TYR A 103 2.30 22.84 -3.55
CA TYR A 103 3.57 22.85 -4.28
C TYR A 103 3.58 23.91 -5.40
N LYS A 104 2.50 23.99 -6.18
CA LYS A 104 2.34 25.00 -7.24
C LYS A 104 2.34 26.42 -6.67
N GLU A 105 1.63 26.62 -5.57
CA GLU A 105 1.56 27.92 -4.90
C GLU A 105 2.94 28.40 -4.42
N ILE A 106 3.73 27.52 -3.80
CA ILE A 106 5.01 27.91 -3.18
C ILE A 106 6.17 27.94 -4.17
N PHE A 107 6.21 27.00 -5.12
CA PHE A 107 7.39 26.78 -5.96
C PHE A 107 7.18 27.10 -7.45
N GLU A 108 5.95 27.35 -7.91
CA GLU A 108 5.66 27.68 -9.31
C GLU A 108 5.08 29.09 -9.51
N LYS A 109 4.58 29.76 -8.45
CA LYS A 109 4.26 31.19 -8.49
C LYS A 109 5.48 32.04 -8.12
N THR A 110 6.45 32.14 -9.01
CA THR A 110 7.46 33.22 -8.98
C THR A 110 7.86 33.59 -10.40
N SER A 111 6.92 34.19 -11.13
CA SER A 111 7.18 34.89 -12.38
C SER A 111 5.97 35.77 -12.71
N ASP A 112 5.73 36.78 -11.87
CA ASP A 112 4.94 37.97 -12.21
C ASP A 112 5.39 39.08 -11.26
N ASN A 113 6.51 39.71 -11.62
CA ASN A 113 6.84 41.11 -11.34
C ASN A 113 8.08 41.44 -12.18
N ASP A 114 7.82 41.72 -13.46
CA ASP A 114 8.55 42.75 -14.21
C ASP A 114 8.15 44.13 -13.65
#